data_AF-A0A954KGB1-F1
#
_entry.id   AF-A0A954KGB1-F1
#
_cell.length_a   1.000
_cell.length_b   1.000
_cell.length_c   1.000
_cell.angle_alpha   90.00
_cell.angle_beta   90.00
_cell.angle_gamma   90.00
#
_symmetry.space_group_name_H-M   'P 1'
#
loop_
_entity.id
_entity.type
_entity.pdbx_description
1 polymer ?
#
loop_
_entity_poly.entity_id
_entity_poly.type
_entity_poly.pdbx_seq_one_letter_code
_entity_poly.pdbx_strand_id
1 'polypeptide(L)'
;MRKKDPTAICNQFKSEMDSFIKFRSDLVSCAGSASNQSHLAAIVFHRAFVSLESYLSAWFVAAINRDSTQFLAHRESKIRDLVKSEISAWDENKLTYSPPIHISVSDLTVLVDPDEKNLTFYDHPDMQKKAAKWLSPAYKAKVDSIKFPLPNIYRAAKTIRNCIAHQSKSSFDAMNTTLNALPNTGVCGQLRNHVNSVNNVGSHLKAVFNGKTRTEIYLEQFKKIADQLK
;
A
#
# COMPACT_ATOMS: atom_id res chain seq x y z
N MET A 1 -23.74 -15.06 0.11
CA MET A 1 -22.81 -14.01 -0.32
C MET A 1 -21.42 -14.63 -0.53
N ARG A 2 -20.78 -14.45 -1.69
CA ARG A 2 -19.47 -15.08 -1.98
C ARG A 2 -18.37 -14.29 -1.27
N LYS A 3 -17.55 -14.97 -0.45
CA LYS A 3 -16.38 -14.36 0.21
C LYS A 3 -15.45 -13.75 -0.83
N LYS A 4 -14.91 -12.55 -0.58
CA LYS A 4 -13.90 -11.97 -1.46
C LYS A 4 -12.67 -12.88 -1.51
N ASP A 5 -12.06 -13.00 -2.67
CA ASP A 5 -10.86 -13.82 -2.88
C ASP A 5 -9.62 -12.92 -2.92
N PRO A 6 -8.74 -12.96 -1.90
CA PRO A 6 -7.49 -12.21 -1.91
C PRO A 6 -6.63 -12.50 -3.15
N THR A 7 -6.67 -13.73 -3.66
CA THR A 7 -5.89 -14.13 -4.85
C THR A 7 -6.37 -13.42 -6.11
N ALA A 8 -7.69 -13.34 -6.30
CA ALA A 8 -8.27 -12.61 -7.43
C ALA A 8 -7.91 -11.12 -7.39
N ILE A 9 -7.93 -10.52 -6.19
CA ILE A 9 -7.52 -9.12 -5.97
C ILE A 9 -6.04 -8.91 -6.34
N CYS A 10 -5.14 -9.81 -5.93
CA CYS A 10 -3.74 -9.77 -6.34
C CYS A 10 -3.57 -9.84 -7.87
N ASN A 11 -4.27 -10.76 -8.52
CA ASN A 11 -4.17 -10.95 -9.98
C ASN A 11 -4.70 -9.73 -10.75
N GLN A 12 -5.80 -9.14 -10.29
CA GLN A 12 -6.35 -7.92 -10.88
C GLN A 12 -5.37 -6.76 -10.76
N PHE A 13 -4.82 -6.53 -9.56
CA PHE A 13 -3.83 -5.48 -9.33
C PHE A 13 -2.58 -5.65 -10.22
N LYS A 14 -2.07 -6.87 -10.34
CA LYS A 14 -0.92 -7.16 -11.21
C LYS A 14 -1.22 -6.84 -12.69
N SER A 15 -2.43 -7.18 -13.15
CA SER A 15 -2.88 -6.88 -14.51
C SER A 15 -3.01 -5.36 -14.74
N GLU A 16 -3.45 -4.62 -13.72
CA GLU A 16 -3.51 -3.16 -13.77
C GLU A 16 -2.10 -2.53 -13.86
N MET A 17 -1.11 -3.05 -13.11
CA MET A 17 0.28 -2.61 -13.23
C MET A 17 0.83 -2.85 -14.65
N ASP A 18 0.53 -4.00 -15.25
CA ASP A 18 0.91 -4.29 -16.64
C ASP A 18 0.24 -3.34 -17.63
N SER A 19 -1.03 -3.00 -17.38
CA SER A 19 -1.75 -1.97 -18.17
C SER A 19 -1.10 -0.60 -18.06
N PHE A 20 -0.61 -0.19 -16.88
CA PHE A 20 0.07 1.10 -16.72
C PHE A 20 1.44 1.14 -17.40
N ILE A 21 2.19 0.04 -17.36
CA ILE A 21 3.44 -0.11 -18.11
C ILE A 21 3.16 0.02 -19.60
N LYS A 22 2.17 -0.71 -20.11
CA LYS A 22 1.77 -0.65 -21.52
C LYS A 22 1.30 0.74 -21.93
N PHE A 23 0.39 1.34 -21.17
CA PHE A 23 -0.13 2.69 -21.40
C PHE A 23 0.99 3.72 -21.54
N ARG A 24 2.01 3.64 -20.67
CA ARG A 24 3.18 4.52 -20.76
C ARG A 24 3.98 4.28 -22.04
N SER A 25 4.24 3.01 -22.37
CA SER A 25 4.99 2.61 -23.56
C SER A 25 4.32 3.11 -24.84
N ASP A 26 3.00 2.96 -24.93
CA ASP A 26 2.20 3.37 -26.09
C ASP A 26 2.20 4.90 -26.28
N LEU A 27 2.30 5.68 -25.19
CA LEU A 27 2.20 7.15 -25.24
C LEU A 27 3.55 7.89 -25.20
N VAL A 28 4.66 7.22 -24.90
CA VAL A 28 5.96 7.92 -24.71
C VAL A 28 6.44 8.61 -25.99
N SER A 29 6.20 8.01 -27.16
CA SER A 29 6.52 8.59 -28.47
C SER A 29 5.60 9.77 -28.78
N CYS A 30 4.31 9.66 -28.47
CA CYS A 30 3.31 10.72 -28.64
C CYS A 30 3.54 11.92 -27.73
N ALA A 31 4.18 11.74 -26.57
CA ALA A 31 4.49 12.84 -25.65
C ALA A 31 5.43 13.89 -26.27
N GLY A 32 6.24 13.50 -27.27
CA GLY A 32 7.14 14.40 -28.01
C GLY A 32 8.30 14.90 -27.15
N SER A 33 8.09 16.00 -26.41
CA SER A 33 9.14 16.67 -25.65
C SER A 33 9.59 15.88 -24.41
N ALA A 34 10.85 16.07 -24.01
CA ALA A 34 11.39 15.50 -22.78
C ALA A 34 10.59 15.93 -21.53
N SER A 35 10.05 17.16 -21.52
CA SER A 35 9.22 17.67 -20.42
C SER A 35 7.89 16.91 -20.32
N ASN A 36 7.23 16.69 -21.46
CA ASN A 36 5.98 15.93 -21.52
C ASN A 36 6.19 14.47 -21.10
N GLN A 37 7.30 13.86 -21.48
CA GLN A 37 7.66 12.52 -21.04
C GLN A 37 7.89 12.45 -19.51
N SER A 38 8.47 13.50 -18.91
CA SER A 38 8.59 13.60 -17.44
C SER A 38 7.21 13.69 -16.78
N HIS A 39 6.30 14.49 -17.34
CA HIS A 39 4.91 14.58 -16.86
C HIS A 39 4.18 13.23 -16.96
N LEU A 40 4.28 12.56 -18.11
CA LEU A 40 3.69 11.23 -18.32
C LEU A 40 4.20 10.23 -17.28
N ALA A 41 5.51 10.20 -17.02
CA ALA A 41 6.10 9.33 -15.99
C ALA A 41 5.51 9.60 -14.59
N ALA A 42 5.38 10.87 -14.20
CA ALA A 42 4.79 11.25 -12.92
C ALA A 42 3.31 10.87 -12.81
N ILE A 43 2.51 11.07 -13.86
CA ILE A 43 1.08 10.71 -13.89
C ILE A 43 0.90 9.20 -13.76
N VAL A 44 1.64 8.42 -14.55
CA VAL A 44 1.57 6.95 -14.53
C VAL A 44 1.99 6.43 -13.16
N PHE A 45 3.09 6.93 -12.61
CA PHE A 45 3.55 6.55 -11.28
C PHE A 45 2.52 6.88 -10.19
N HIS A 46 1.95 8.09 -10.22
CA HIS A 46 0.96 8.51 -9.23
C HIS A 46 -0.28 7.60 -9.27
N ARG A 47 -0.82 7.31 -10.46
CA ARG A 47 -1.95 6.38 -10.61
C ARG A 47 -1.60 4.97 -10.11
N ALA A 48 -0.41 4.47 -10.46
CA ALA A 48 0.03 3.16 -9.99
C ALA A 48 0.14 3.07 -8.47
N PHE A 49 0.63 4.13 -7.80
CA PHE A 49 0.70 4.15 -6.34
C PHE A 49 -0.68 4.23 -5.68
N VAL A 50 -1.60 5.02 -6.22
CA VAL A 50 -3.00 5.07 -5.74
C VAL A 50 -3.69 3.72 -5.91
N SER A 51 -3.45 3.02 -7.02
CA SER A 51 -3.91 1.64 -7.22
C SER A 51 -3.30 0.69 -6.18
N LEU A 52 -2.01 0.83 -5.83
CA LEU A 52 -1.39 0.04 -4.76
C LEU A 52 -2.08 0.26 -3.40
N GLU A 53 -2.39 1.51 -3.03
CA GLU A 53 -3.11 1.81 -1.78
C GLU A 53 -4.52 1.18 -1.78
N SER A 54 -5.22 1.28 -2.90
CA SER A 54 -6.55 0.69 -3.09
C SER A 54 -6.50 -0.84 -3.03
N TYR A 55 -5.48 -1.45 -3.65
CA TYR A 55 -5.22 -2.88 -3.60
C TYR A 55 -4.96 -3.37 -2.18
N LEU A 56 -4.08 -2.71 -1.42
CA LEU A 56 -3.78 -3.10 -0.04
C LEU A 56 -5.02 -3.01 0.84
N SER A 57 -5.82 -1.95 0.69
CA SER A 57 -7.11 -1.81 1.38
C SER A 57 -8.06 -2.96 1.05
N ALA A 58 -8.30 -3.22 -0.25
CA ALA A 58 -9.17 -4.29 -0.70
C ALA A 58 -8.69 -5.69 -0.26
N TRP A 59 -7.39 -5.92 -0.26
CA TRP A 59 -6.77 -7.17 0.19
C TRP A 59 -6.99 -7.38 1.68
N PHE A 60 -6.79 -6.36 2.52
CA PHE A 60 -7.05 -6.44 3.97
C PHE A 60 -8.52 -6.76 4.25
N VAL A 61 -9.44 -6.07 3.59
CA VAL A 61 -10.88 -6.33 3.72
C VAL A 61 -11.21 -7.77 3.29
N ALA A 62 -10.62 -8.26 2.18
CA ALA A 62 -10.84 -9.63 1.74
C ALA A 62 -10.27 -10.67 2.71
N ALA A 63 -9.09 -10.43 3.28
CA ALA A 63 -8.47 -11.29 4.26
C ALA A 63 -9.30 -11.40 5.55
N ILE A 64 -9.82 -10.28 6.06
CA ILE A 64 -10.73 -10.27 7.22
C ILE A 64 -12.07 -10.94 6.88
N ASN A 65 -12.64 -10.71 5.70
CA ASN A 65 -13.88 -11.36 5.28
C ASN A 65 -13.73 -12.89 5.15
N ARG A 66 -12.53 -13.36 4.79
CA ARG A 66 -12.23 -14.79 4.70
C ARG A 66 -12.19 -15.44 6.07
N ASP A 67 -11.52 -14.80 7.02
CA ASP A 67 -11.41 -15.23 8.41
C ASP A 67 -11.47 -14.01 9.35
N SER A 68 -12.65 -13.78 9.91
CA SER A 68 -12.94 -12.63 10.77
C SER A 68 -12.66 -12.89 12.25
N THR A 69 -12.15 -14.07 12.61
CA THR A 69 -12.00 -14.51 14.01
C THR A 69 -11.14 -13.52 14.80
N GLN A 70 -9.96 -13.19 14.28
CA GLN A 70 -9.04 -12.24 14.93
C GLN A 70 -9.64 -10.83 14.99
N PHE A 71 -10.28 -10.38 13.92
CA PHE A 71 -10.90 -9.06 13.86
C PHE A 71 -12.03 -8.91 14.88
N LEU A 72 -12.90 -9.91 15.00
CA LEU A 72 -14.01 -9.92 15.95
C LEU A 72 -13.51 -10.00 17.39
N ALA A 73 -12.49 -10.81 17.68
CA ALA A 73 -11.85 -10.86 18.99
C ALA A 73 -11.23 -9.50 19.38
N HIS A 74 -10.54 -8.84 18.44
CA HIS A 74 -10.00 -7.50 18.67
C HIS A 74 -11.11 -6.47 18.94
N ARG A 75 -12.22 -6.54 18.21
CA ARG A 75 -13.38 -5.68 18.43
C ARG A 75 -14.01 -5.92 19.79
N GLU A 76 -14.19 -7.19 20.19
CA GLU A 76 -14.72 -7.55 21.50
C GLU A 76 -13.85 -6.95 22.61
N SER A 77 -12.53 -7.14 22.54
CA SER A 77 -11.59 -6.56 23.49
C SER A 77 -11.76 -5.04 23.59
N LYS A 78 -11.88 -4.33 22.45
CA LYS A 78 -12.09 -2.89 22.44
C LYS A 78 -13.41 -2.47 23.09
N ILE A 79 -14.50 -3.21 22.83
CA ILE A 79 -15.81 -2.93 23.43
C ILE A 79 -15.73 -3.12 24.95
N ARG A 80 -15.09 -4.21 25.40
CA ARG A 80 -14.87 -4.48 26.83
C ARG A 80 -14.02 -3.40 27.49
N ASP A 81 -12.91 -3.01 26.85
CA ASP A 81 -12.03 -1.95 27.35
C ASP A 81 -12.77 -0.61 27.48
N LEU A 82 -13.63 -0.27 26.51
CA LEU A 82 -14.43 0.94 26.54
C LEU A 82 -15.48 0.91 27.68
N VAL A 83 -16.19 -0.20 27.85
CA VAL A 83 -17.15 -0.35 28.97
C VAL A 83 -16.43 -0.24 30.32
N LYS A 84 -15.25 -0.86 30.43
CA LYS A 84 -14.43 -0.78 31.63
C LYS A 84 -13.94 0.63 31.93
N SER A 85 -13.57 1.41 30.92
CA SER A 85 -13.04 2.78 31.11
C SER A 85 -14.13 3.81 31.36
N GLU A 86 -15.27 3.72 30.66
CA GLU A 86 -16.33 4.74 30.71
C GLU A 86 -17.40 4.45 31.76
N ILE A 87 -17.59 3.19 32.15
CA ILE A 87 -18.65 2.78 33.07
C ILE A 87 -18.04 2.17 34.33
N SER A 88 -17.66 0.89 34.29
CA SER A 88 -16.97 0.22 35.39
C SER A 88 -16.45 -1.17 34.99
N ALA A 89 -15.51 -1.71 35.76
CA ALA A 89 -15.09 -3.10 35.62
C ALA A 89 -16.20 -4.11 36.00
N TRP A 90 -17.19 -3.71 36.80
CA TRP A 90 -18.31 -4.58 37.15
C TRP A 90 -19.22 -4.82 35.94
N ASP A 91 -19.49 -3.77 35.15
CA ASP A 91 -20.32 -3.84 33.95
C ASP A 91 -19.66 -4.65 32.81
N GLU A 92 -18.34 -4.50 32.65
CA GLU A 92 -17.58 -5.27 31.65
C GLU A 92 -17.72 -6.78 31.85
N ASN A 93 -17.65 -7.26 33.09
CA ASN A 93 -17.84 -8.67 33.45
C ASN A 93 -19.27 -9.19 33.19
N LYS A 94 -20.25 -8.29 33.04
CA LYS A 94 -21.64 -8.63 32.69
C LYS A 94 -21.91 -8.54 31.19
N LEU A 95 -20.98 -7.98 30.41
CA LEU A 95 -21.12 -7.87 28.97
C LEU A 95 -21.09 -9.25 28.29
N THR A 96 -22.20 -9.59 27.64
CA THR A 96 -22.26 -10.72 26.71
C THR A 96 -22.02 -10.22 25.31
N TYR A 97 -20.93 -10.65 24.68
CA TYR A 97 -20.65 -10.36 23.28
C TYR A 97 -21.01 -11.56 22.41
N SER A 98 -21.94 -11.36 21.48
CA SER A 98 -22.35 -12.39 20.52
C SER A 98 -21.90 -11.97 19.12
N PRO A 99 -20.67 -12.35 18.70
CA PRO A 99 -20.18 -11.96 17.39
C PRO A 99 -21.01 -12.59 16.27
N PRO A 100 -21.21 -11.89 15.15
CA PRO A 100 -21.79 -12.51 13.96
C PRO A 100 -20.86 -13.62 13.46
N ILE A 101 -21.45 -14.75 13.06
CA ILE A 101 -20.71 -15.87 12.44
C ILE A 101 -20.09 -15.43 11.10
N HIS A 102 -20.77 -14.52 10.40
CA HIS A 102 -20.35 -13.98 9.11
C HIS A 102 -20.53 -12.46 9.06
N ILE A 103 -19.51 -11.75 8.61
CA ILE A 103 -19.57 -10.30 8.35
C ILE A 103 -19.63 -10.10 6.83
N SER A 104 -20.64 -9.36 6.36
CA SER A 104 -20.70 -8.98 4.95
C SER A 104 -19.55 -8.04 4.58
N VAL A 105 -19.22 -7.93 3.29
CA VAL A 105 -18.15 -7.01 2.87
C VAL A 105 -18.53 -5.56 3.13
N SER A 106 -19.80 -5.18 2.93
CA SER A 106 -20.28 -3.82 3.18
C SER A 106 -20.17 -3.47 4.66
N ASP A 107 -20.63 -4.36 5.55
CA ASP A 107 -20.51 -4.13 6.99
C ASP A 107 -19.03 -4.04 7.38
N LEU A 108 -18.20 -4.94 6.84
CA LEU A 108 -16.78 -4.92 7.14
C LEU A 108 -16.10 -3.62 6.72
N THR A 109 -16.44 -3.04 5.57
CA THR A 109 -15.91 -1.74 5.16
C THR A 109 -16.23 -0.66 6.18
N VAL A 110 -17.49 -0.59 6.64
CA VAL A 110 -17.92 0.36 7.69
C VAL A 110 -17.24 0.08 9.03
N LEU A 111 -17.06 -1.19 9.40
CA LEU A 111 -16.42 -1.58 10.65
C LEU A 111 -14.92 -1.28 10.68
N VAL A 112 -14.29 -1.29 9.51
CA VAL A 112 -12.87 -1.00 9.33
C VAL A 112 -12.62 0.50 9.25
N ASP A 113 -13.46 1.23 8.52
CA ASP A 113 -13.45 2.68 8.42
C ASP A 113 -14.90 3.21 8.27
N PRO A 114 -15.47 3.85 9.31
CA PRO A 114 -16.83 4.39 9.26
C PRO A 114 -17.04 5.47 8.20
N ASP A 115 -15.98 6.15 7.76
CA ASP A 115 -16.03 7.16 6.70
C ASP A 115 -15.92 6.53 5.29
N GLU A 116 -15.91 5.19 5.21
CA GLU A 116 -15.75 4.40 3.98
C GLU A 116 -14.48 4.72 3.17
N LYS A 117 -13.45 5.24 3.85
CA LYS A 117 -12.15 5.52 3.22
C LYS A 117 -11.35 4.24 3.03
N ASN A 118 -10.40 4.30 2.09
CA ASN A 118 -9.41 3.24 1.94
C ASN A 118 -8.56 3.12 3.21
N LEU A 119 -8.29 1.87 3.61
CA LEU A 119 -7.29 1.60 4.62
C LEU A 119 -5.93 2.11 4.16
N THR A 120 -5.42 3.11 4.89
CA THR A 120 -4.09 3.65 4.65
C THR A 120 -3.08 3.04 5.62
N PHE A 121 -1.86 2.88 5.13
CA PHE A 121 -0.72 2.38 5.90
C PHE A 121 0.39 3.42 5.88
N TYR A 122 0.85 3.84 7.06
CA TYR A 122 1.92 4.84 7.14
C TYR A 122 3.21 4.31 6.50
N ASP A 123 3.62 3.12 6.92
CA ASP A 123 4.76 2.35 6.44
C ASP A 123 4.47 0.85 6.61
N HIS A 124 5.47 0.01 6.31
CA HIS A 124 5.35 -1.45 6.48
C HIS A 124 5.17 -1.86 7.96
N PRO A 125 5.90 -1.30 8.95
CA PRO A 125 5.61 -1.53 10.36
C PRO A 125 4.16 -1.23 10.78
N ASP A 126 3.57 -0.13 10.32
CA ASP A 126 2.15 0.18 10.55
C ASP A 126 1.23 -0.88 9.93
N MET A 127 1.54 -1.34 8.71
CA MET A 127 0.83 -2.45 8.07
C MET A 127 0.92 -3.74 8.90
N GLN A 128 2.08 -4.09 9.45
CA GLN A 128 2.26 -5.25 10.33
C GLN A 128 1.48 -5.10 11.63
N LYS A 129 1.46 -3.91 12.23
CA LYS A 129 0.67 -3.63 13.44
C LYS A 129 -0.82 -3.81 13.18
N LYS A 130 -1.34 -3.33 12.05
CA LYS A 130 -2.73 -3.54 11.65
C LYS A 130 -3.01 -5.01 11.34
N ALA A 131 -2.09 -5.69 10.65
CA ALA A 131 -2.21 -7.13 10.38
C ALA A 131 -2.28 -7.96 11.66
N ALA A 132 -1.43 -7.67 12.65
CA ALA A 132 -1.43 -8.33 13.95
C ALA A 132 -2.75 -8.14 14.72
N LYS A 133 -3.41 -7.00 14.55
CA LYS A 133 -4.69 -6.71 15.20
C LYS A 133 -5.87 -7.36 14.50
N TRP A 134 -5.87 -7.43 13.18
CA TRP A 134 -7.09 -7.69 12.40
C TRP A 134 -7.08 -9.00 11.62
N LEU A 135 -5.91 -9.50 11.22
CA LEU A 135 -5.80 -10.65 10.32
C LEU A 135 -5.57 -11.93 11.09
N SER A 136 -6.14 -13.04 10.62
CA SER A 136 -5.81 -14.35 11.17
C SER A 136 -4.34 -14.71 10.98
N PRO A 137 -3.78 -15.67 11.75
CA PRO A 137 -2.35 -15.98 11.71
C PRO A 137 -1.82 -16.27 10.30
N ALA A 138 -2.61 -16.94 9.46
CA ALA A 138 -2.24 -17.26 8.08
C ALA A 138 -2.06 -16.01 7.20
N TYR A 139 -2.96 -15.02 7.29
CA TYR A 139 -2.86 -13.78 6.51
C TYR A 139 -1.85 -12.81 7.11
N LYS A 140 -1.73 -12.76 8.44
CA LYS A 140 -0.67 -12.00 9.12
C LYS A 140 0.72 -12.46 8.67
N ALA A 141 0.94 -13.77 8.60
CA ALA A 141 2.22 -14.33 8.15
C ALA A 141 2.61 -13.87 6.73
N LYS A 142 1.64 -13.67 5.84
CA LYS A 142 1.88 -13.11 4.49
C LYS A 142 2.40 -11.67 4.56
N VAL A 143 1.79 -10.83 5.38
CA VAL A 143 2.25 -9.44 5.60
C VAL A 143 3.66 -9.41 6.21
N ASP A 144 3.93 -10.30 7.17
CA ASP A 144 5.24 -10.44 7.81
C ASP A 144 6.32 -11.02 6.88
N SER A 145 5.92 -11.78 5.86
CA SER A 145 6.83 -12.31 4.85
C SER A 145 7.39 -11.22 3.91
N ILE A 146 6.83 -10.01 3.94
CA ILE A 146 7.32 -8.89 3.15
C ILE A 146 8.64 -8.41 3.72
N LYS A 147 9.72 -8.87 3.08
CA LYS A 147 11.11 -8.61 3.47
C LYS A 147 11.77 -7.57 2.55
N PHE A 148 12.95 -7.13 2.98
CA PHE A 148 13.83 -6.28 2.19
C PHE A 148 13.99 -6.82 0.74
N PRO A 149 13.99 -5.95 -0.30
CA PRO A 149 13.99 -4.48 -0.25
C PRO A 149 12.60 -3.80 -0.24
N LEU A 150 11.51 -4.56 -0.29
CA LEU A 150 10.20 -4.02 -0.63
C LEU A 150 9.65 -2.96 0.35
N PRO A 151 9.81 -3.08 1.68
CA PRO A 151 9.39 -2.03 2.62
C PRO A 151 10.02 -0.66 2.35
N ASN A 152 11.31 -0.63 2.00
CA ASN A 152 12.02 0.63 1.73
C ASN A 152 11.59 1.22 0.39
N ILE A 153 11.34 0.37 -0.60
CA ILE A 153 10.83 0.78 -1.91
C ILE A 153 9.41 1.34 -1.79
N TYR A 154 8.55 0.71 -0.99
CA TYR A 154 7.21 1.24 -0.66
C TYR A 154 7.30 2.62 -0.01
N ARG A 155 8.19 2.77 0.98
CA ARG A 155 8.40 4.07 1.65
C ARG A 155 8.88 5.16 0.69
N ALA A 156 9.86 4.86 -0.17
CA ALA A 156 10.34 5.79 -1.19
C ALA A 156 9.23 6.12 -2.21
N ALA A 157 8.45 5.12 -2.62
CA ALA A 157 7.35 5.34 -3.55
C ALA A 157 6.27 6.27 -2.98
N LYS A 158 5.96 6.11 -1.69
CA LYS A 158 5.00 6.97 -0.97
C LYS A 158 5.46 8.43 -0.91
N THR A 159 6.73 8.68 -0.59
CA THR A 159 7.26 10.05 -0.55
C THR A 159 7.32 10.67 -1.93
N ILE A 160 7.63 9.90 -2.99
CA ILE A 160 7.50 10.35 -4.38
C ILE A 160 6.06 10.76 -4.68
N ARG A 161 5.07 9.92 -4.35
CA ARG A 161 3.65 10.22 -4.55
C ARG A 161 3.23 11.50 -3.83
N ASN A 162 3.67 11.69 -2.60
CA ASN A 162 3.41 12.91 -1.84
C ASN A 162 4.08 14.14 -2.45
N CYS A 163 5.30 13.99 -2.98
CA CYS A 163 6.00 15.07 -3.68
C CYS A 163 5.28 15.48 -4.97
N ILE A 164 4.76 14.52 -5.74
CA ILE A 164 3.92 14.81 -6.92
C ILE A 164 2.66 15.59 -6.51
N ALA A 165 2.01 15.19 -5.42
CA ALA A 165 0.75 15.77 -4.97
C ALA A 165 0.90 17.18 -4.37
N HIS A 166 1.95 17.42 -3.58
CA HIS A 166 2.09 18.65 -2.79
C HIS A 166 3.12 19.64 -3.32
N GLN A 167 4.15 19.17 -4.03
CA GLN A 167 5.21 19.99 -4.64
C GLN A 167 5.89 20.99 -3.68
N SER A 168 5.87 20.73 -2.37
CA SER A 168 6.49 21.59 -1.36
C SER A 168 7.95 21.23 -1.12
N LYS A 169 8.75 22.19 -0.62
CA LYS A 169 10.14 21.91 -0.21
C LYS A 169 10.23 20.73 0.78
N SER A 170 9.36 20.68 1.78
CA SER A 170 9.34 19.57 2.75
C SER A 170 9.06 18.22 2.10
N SER A 171 8.20 18.17 1.06
CA SER A 171 7.93 16.94 0.32
C SER A 171 9.13 16.47 -0.52
N PHE A 172 9.86 17.41 -1.12
CA PHE A 172 11.12 17.13 -1.84
C PHE A 172 12.23 16.67 -0.90
N ASP A 173 12.37 17.30 0.27
CA ASP A 173 13.34 16.92 1.28
C ASP A 173 13.06 15.49 1.77
N ALA A 174 11.81 15.19 2.13
CA ALA A 174 11.39 13.84 2.54
C ALA A 174 11.61 12.78 1.45
N MET A 175 11.28 13.08 0.19
CA MET A 175 11.54 12.21 -0.95
C MET A 175 13.04 11.91 -1.09
N ASN A 176 13.87 12.94 -1.12
CA ASN A 176 15.32 12.78 -1.26
C ASN A 176 15.94 12.01 -0.09
N THR A 177 15.48 12.23 1.15
CA THR A 177 15.91 11.43 2.31
C THR A 177 15.62 9.95 2.09
N THR A 178 14.41 9.60 1.65
CA THR A 178 14.04 8.19 1.44
C THR A 178 14.76 7.55 0.25
N LEU A 179 15.00 8.30 -0.82
CA LEU A 179 15.77 7.82 -1.98
C LEU A 179 17.23 7.57 -1.62
N ASN A 180 17.85 8.46 -0.83
CA ASN A 180 19.23 8.33 -0.38
C ASN A 180 19.42 7.16 0.60
N ALA A 181 18.38 6.82 1.36
CA ALA A 181 18.40 5.70 2.29
C ALA A 181 18.32 4.33 1.59
N LEU A 182 18.01 4.27 0.29
CA LEU A 182 18.03 3.02 -0.46
C LEU A 182 19.48 2.51 -0.59
N PRO A 183 19.74 1.20 -0.39
CA PRO A 183 21.07 0.64 -0.61
C PRO A 183 21.51 0.82 -2.07
N ASN A 184 22.80 1.10 -2.28
CA ASN A 184 23.37 1.27 -3.62
C ASN A 184 23.70 -0.09 -4.29
N THR A 185 22.77 -1.03 -4.22
CA THR A 185 22.91 -2.39 -4.76
C THR A 185 21.59 -2.89 -5.33
N GLY A 186 21.67 -3.76 -6.33
CA GLY A 186 20.50 -4.39 -6.96
C GLY A 186 19.45 -3.39 -7.43
N VAL A 187 18.17 -3.71 -7.22
CA VAL A 187 17.04 -2.84 -7.61
C VAL A 187 17.01 -1.52 -6.84
N CYS A 188 17.48 -1.49 -5.59
CA CYS A 188 17.53 -0.27 -4.79
C CYS A 188 18.51 0.74 -5.40
N GLY A 189 19.66 0.29 -5.90
CA GLY A 189 20.64 1.15 -6.58
C GLY A 189 20.07 1.80 -7.85
N GLN A 190 19.17 1.10 -8.55
CA GLN A 190 18.49 1.64 -9.74
C GLN A 190 17.45 2.71 -9.38
N LEU A 191 16.79 2.58 -8.22
CA LEU A 191 15.74 3.50 -7.77
C LEU A 191 16.27 4.69 -6.96
N ARG A 192 17.45 4.56 -6.36
CA ARG A 192 18.12 5.59 -5.57
C ARG A 192 18.43 6.85 -6.39
N ASN A 193 18.49 8.00 -5.71
CA ASN A 193 19.14 9.21 -6.23
C ASN A 193 20.67 9.10 -6.04
N HIS A 194 21.44 9.44 -7.08
CA HIS A 194 22.90 9.36 -7.02
C HIS A 194 23.50 10.59 -6.32
N VAL A 195 24.24 11.42 -7.05
CA VAL A 195 25.05 12.50 -6.47
C VAL A 195 24.22 13.72 -6.11
N ASN A 196 23.17 14.02 -6.88
CA ASN A 196 22.39 15.25 -6.75
C ASN A 196 20.99 14.99 -6.21
N SER A 197 20.50 15.93 -5.41
CA SER A 197 19.09 15.98 -4.99
C SER A 197 18.17 16.03 -6.21
N VAL A 198 17.10 15.25 -6.15
CA VAL A 198 16.04 15.25 -7.14
C VAL A 198 15.18 16.49 -6.94
N ASN A 199 15.23 17.39 -7.91
CA ASN A 199 14.40 18.61 -7.94
C ASN A 199 13.26 18.52 -8.97
N ASN A 200 13.21 17.43 -9.75
CA ASN A 200 12.14 17.14 -10.70
C ASN A 200 11.81 15.65 -10.65
N VAL A 201 10.62 15.34 -10.12
CA VAL A 201 10.16 13.97 -9.89
C VAL A 201 9.98 13.22 -11.21
N GLY A 202 9.36 13.83 -12.21
CA GLY A 202 9.13 13.21 -13.51
C GLY A 202 10.43 12.85 -14.24
N SER A 203 11.44 13.72 -14.16
CA SER A 203 12.77 13.46 -14.70
C SER A 203 13.48 12.32 -13.99
N HIS A 204 13.34 12.22 -12.66
CA HIS A 204 13.84 11.06 -11.91
C HIS A 204 13.15 9.76 -12.34
N LEU A 205 11.81 9.78 -12.46
CA LEU A 205 10.98 8.62 -12.77
C LEU A 205 11.12 8.09 -14.21
N LYS A 206 11.39 8.96 -15.18
CA LYS A 206 11.60 8.56 -16.58
C LYS A 206 13.01 8.04 -16.87
N ALA A 207 13.96 8.24 -15.95
CA ALA A 207 15.35 7.83 -16.14
C ALA A 207 15.44 6.31 -16.35
N VAL A 208 16.29 5.89 -17.28
CA VAL A 208 16.43 4.50 -17.72
C VAL A 208 17.62 3.84 -17.04
N PHE A 209 17.41 2.62 -16.53
CA PHE A 209 18.42 1.74 -15.95
C PHE A 209 18.19 0.33 -16.49
N ASN A 210 19.22 -0.29 -17.07
CA ASN A 210 19.16 -1.63 -17.65
C ASN A 210 17.94 -1.84 -18.58
N GLY A 211 17.67 -0.84 -19.44
CA GLY A 211 16.57 -0.88 -20.41
C GLY A 211 15.18 -0.61 -19.86
N LYS A 212 15.02 -0.32 -18.56
CA LYS A 212 13.74 0.02 -17.93
C LYS A 212 13.78 1.39 -17.29
N THR A 213 12.69 2.12 -17.36
CA THR A 213 12.52 3.35 -16.59
C THR A 213 12.34 3.06 -15.10
N ARG A 214 12.71 4.00 -14.23
CA ARG A 214 12.41 3.88 -12.79
C ARG A 214 10.93 3.66 -12.52
N THR A 215 10.05 4.29 -13.32
CA THR A 215 8.60 4.06 -13.27
C THR A 215 8.28 2.57 -13.42
N GLU A 216 8.76 1.93 -14.49
CA GLU A 216 8.54 0.49 -14.73
C GLU A 216 9.12 -0.37 -13.61
N ILE A 217 10.32 -0.04 -13.11
CA ILE A 217 10.96 -0.76 -12.00
C ILE A 217 10.09 -0.69 -10.73
N TYR A 218 9.51 0.48 -10.40
CA TYR A 218 8.59 0.63 -9.28
C TYR A 218 7.32 -0.20 -9.46
N LEU A 219 6.69 -0.15 -10.64
CA LEU A 219 5.48 -0.93 -10.93
C LEU A 219 5.75 -2.44 -10.80
N GLU A 220 6.92 -2.91 -11.23
CA GLU A 220 7.36 -4.29 -11.02
C GLU A 220 7.54 -4.63 -9.53
N GLN A 221 8.06 -3.69 -8.72
CA GLN A 221 8.19 -3.93 -7.28
C GLN A 221 6.82 -3.95 -6.60
N PHE A 222 5.85 -3.16 -7.05
CA PHE A 222 4.49 -3.21 -6.55
C PHE A 222 3.86 -4.59 -6.82
N LYS A 223 4.08 -5.15 -8.01
CA LYS A 223 3.65 -6.53 -8.32
C LYS A 223 4.28 -7.56 -7.36
N LYS A 224 5.56 -7.39 -6.99
CA LYS A 224 6.23 -8.28 -6.02
C LYS A 224 5.65 -8.19 -4.61
N ILE A 225 5.20 -7.00 -4.18
CA ILE A 225 4.44 -6.86 -2.93
C ILE A 225 3.16 -7.70 -3.00
N ALA A 226 2.45 -7.64 -4.14
CA ALA A 226 1.23 -8.44 -4.33
C ALA A 226 1.51 -9.95 -4.37
N ASP A 227 2.64 -10.38 -4.94
CA ASP A 227 3.04 -11.79 -4.97
C ASP A 227 3.30 -12.37 -3.56
N GLN A 228 3.84 -11.56 -2.64
CA GLN A 228 4.03 -11.98 -1.24
C GLN A 228 2.74 -12.03 -0.41
N LEU A 229 1.69 -11.37 -0.91
CA LEU A 229 0.37 -11.35 -0.29
C LEU A 229 -0.61 -12.37 -0.90
N LYS A 230 -0.21 -13.04 -1.98
CA LYS A 230 -0.99 -14.11 -2.62
C LYS A 230 -1.13 -15.31 -1.69
#